data_AF-I6RHD6-F1
#
_entry.id   AF-I6RHD6-F1
#
_cell.length_a   1.000
_cell.length_b   1.000
_cell.length_c   1.000
_cell.angle_alpha   90.00
_cell.angle_beta   90.00
_cell.angle_gamma   90.00
#
_symmetry.space_group_name_H-M   'P 1'
#
loop_
_entity.id
_entity.type
_entity.pdbx_description
1 polymer ?
#
loop_
_entity_poly.entity_id
_entity_poly.type
_entity_poly.pdbx_seq_one_letter_code
_entity_poly.pdbx_strand_id
1 'polypeptide(L)'
;SRINANYWLDTAKPQIQKTARNIVNYDEQFQNYYDTLVETVQKKDKAGLKEGINDLITTINTNSKEVTDVIKMLQDFKGKLYQNSTDFKNNVGGPDGKGGLTAILAGQQATIPQLQAEIEQLRSTQ
;
A
#
# COMPACT_ATOMS: atom_id res chain seq x y z
N SER A 1 -7.46 11.19 -9.85
CA SER A 1 -6.19 10.57 -10.29
C SER A 1 -4.96 11.14 -9.55
N ARG A 2 -4.67 12.46 -9.62
CA ARG A 2 -3.52 13.07 -8.90
C ARG A 2 -3.51 12.84 -7.38
N ILE A 3 -4.68 12.94 -6.73
CA ILE A 3 -4.81 12.66 -5.28
C ILE A 3 -4.37 11.23 -4.94
N ASN A 4 -4.72 10.25 -5.77
CA ASN A 4 -4.33 8.85 -5.54
C ASN A 4 -2.82 8.66 -5.74
N ALA A 5 -2.22 9.34 -6.73
CA ALA A 5 -0.78 9.33 -6.94
C ALA A 5 -0.02 9.96 -5.76
N ASN A 6 -0.48 11.12 -5.26
CA ASN A 6 0.09 11.76 -4.08
C ASN A 6 -0.04 10.86 -2.85
N TYR A 7 -1.21 10.27 -2.62
CA TYR A 7 -1.38 9.33 -1.50
C TYR A 7 -0.43 8.14 -1.58
N TRP A 8 -0.20 7.59 -2.78
CA TRP A 8 0.78 6.53 -2.96
C TRP A 8 2.20 6.98 -2.60
N LEU A 9 2.64 8.12 -3.15
CA LEU A 9 4.01 8.63 -2.99
C LEU A 9 4.30 9.11 -1.56
N ASP A 10 3.33 9.82 -0.97
CA ASP A 10 3.52 10.56 0.29
C ASP A 10 3.08 9.75 1.51
N THR A 11 2.31 8.68 1.34
CA THR A 11 1.75 7.90 2.46
C THR A 11 2.00 6.41 2.34
N ALA A 12 1.45 5.75 1.31
CA ALA A 12 1.45 4.29 1.26
C ALA A 12 2.86 3.72 1.10
N LYS A 13 3.63 4.24 0.14
CA LYS A 13 5.01 3.81 -0.11
C LYS A 13 5.92 4.04 1.10
N PRO A 14 5.96 5.24 1.72
CA PRO A 14 6.75 5.46 2.94
C PRO A 14 6.38 4.52 4.09
N GLN A 15 5.09 4.25 4.31
CA GLN A 15 4.66 3.33 5.37
C GLN A 15 5.16 1.90 5.15
N ILE A 16 5.06 1.38 3.91
CA ILE A 16 5.60 0.07 3.54
C ILE A 16 7.11 0.01 3.80
N GLN A 17 7.86 1.03 3.37
CA GLN A 17 9.30 1.09 3.55
C GLN A 17 9.70 1.12 5.03
N LYS A 18 8.97 1.90 5.84
CA LYS A 18 9.18 1.95 7.30
C LYS A 18 8.95 0.57 7.93
N THR A 19 7.82 -0.07 7.64
CA THR A 19 7.49 -1.39 8.21
C THR A 19 8.49 -2.46 7.79
N ALA A 20 8.92 -2.46 6.53
CA ALA A 20 9.98 -3.37 6.06
C ALA A 20 11.30 -3.15 6.81
N ARG A 21 11.69 -1.89 7.05
CA ARG A 21 12.88 -1.56 7.84
C ARG A 21 12.75 -2.02 9.29
N ASN A 22 11.57 -1.88 9.90
CA ASN A 22 11.34 -2.33 11.28
C ASN A 22 11.49 -3.85 11.45
N ILE A 23 11.17 -4.64 10.41
CA ILE A 23 11.41 -6.09 10.40
C ILE A 23 12.92 -6.38 10.37
N VAL A 24 13.68 -5.67 9.54
CA VAL A 24 15.15 -5.82 9.48
C VAL A 24 15.79 -5.39 10.81
N ASN A 25 15.36 -4.27 11.38
CA ASN A 25 15.86 -3.79 12.67
C ASN A 25 15.59 -4.78 13.82
N TYR A 26 14.52 -5.57 13.73
CA TYR A 26 14.24 -6.62 14.72
C TYR A 26 15.26 -7.76 14.65
N ASP A 27 15.70 -8.17 13.46
CA ASP A 27 16.76 -9.16 13.31
C ASP A 27 18.05 -8.65 13.97
N GLU A 28 18.44 -7.40 13.70
CA GLU A 28 19.59 -6.76 14.36
C GLU A 28 19.42 -6.71 15.89
N GLN A 29 18.23 -6.36 16.40
CA GLN A 29 17.94 -6.37 17.83
C GLN A 29 18.13 -7.78 18.43
N PHE A 30 17.61 -8.81 17.77
CA PHE A 30 17.75 -10.19 18.21
C PHE A 30 19.21 -10.63 18.25
N GLN A 31 20.00 -10.33 17.20
CA GLN A 31 21.43 -10.62 17.17
C GLN A 31 22.17 -9.94 18.33
N ASN A 32 21.87 -8.68 18.62
CA ASN A 32 22.48 -7.94 19.74
C ASN A 32 22.12 -8.54 21.11
N TYR A 33 20.93 -9.14 21.24
CA TYR A 33 20.48 -9.76 22.49
C TYR A 33 21.01 -11.19 22.66
N TYR A 34 21.39 -11.87 21.57
CA TYR A 34 21.67 -13.30 21.56
C TYR A 34 22.69 -13.73 22.63
N ASP A 35 23.88 -13.14 22.62
CA ASP A 35 24.95 -13.50 23.57
C ASP A 35 24.54 -13.23 25.02
N THR A 36 23.85 -12.11 25.26
CA THR A 36 23.33 -11.76 26.59
C THR A 36 22.30 -12.78 27.07
N LEU A 37 21.39 -13.23 26.20
CA LEU A 37 20.41 -14.26 26.54
C LEU A 37 21.09 -15.61 26.82
N VAL A 38 22.12 -15.98 26.06
CA VAL A 38 22.92 -17.18 26.34
C VAL A 38 23.61 -17.09 27.70
N GLU A 39 24.21 -15.94 28.03
CA GLU A 39 24.84 -15.72 29.34
C GLU A 39 23.85 -15.81 30.50
N THR A 40 22.66 -15.22 30.38
CA THR A 40 21.63 -15.30 31.44
C THR A 40 21.21 -16.74 31.69
N VAL A 41 21.10 -17.58 30.66
CA VAL A 41 20.85 -19.02 30.80
C VAL A 41 22.00 -19.71 31.55
N GLN A 42 23.25 -19.44 31.16
CA GLN A 42 24.43 -20.03 31.81
C GLN A 42 24.53 -19.64 33.30
N LYS A 43 24.21 -18.39 33.62
CA LYS A 43 24.18 -17.86 35.00
C LYS A 43 22.93 -18.27 35.79
N LYS A 44 21.98 -18.98 35.16
CA LYS A 44 20.65 -19.32 35.72
C LYS A 44 19.86 -18.08 36.15
N ASP A 45 20.11 -16.94 35.51
CA ASP A 45 19.42 -15.68 35.76
C ASP A 45 18.06 -15.68 35.04
N LYS A 46 17.04 -16.16 35.76
CA LYS A 46 15.67 -16.21 35.26
C LYS A 46 15.07 -14.82 35.07
N ALA A 47 15.49 -13.82 35.84
CA ALA A 47 14.94 -12.49 35.78
C ALA A 47 15.42 -11.78 34.49
N GLY A 48 16.74 -11.77 34.26
CA GLY A 48 17.33 -11.21 33.04
C GLY A 48 16.86 -11.92 31.77
N LEU A 49 16.74 -13.25 31.80
CA LEU A 49 16.20 -14.01 30.68
C LEU A 49 14.75 -13.61 30.35
N LYS A 50 13.91 -13.45 31.38
CA LYS A 50 12.50 -13.05 31.20
C LYS A 50 12.39 -11.63 30.64
N GLU A 51 13.21 -10.71 31.14
CA GLU A 51 13.25 -9.33 30.66
C GLU A 51 13.65 -9.27 29.18
N GLY A 52 14.77 -9.88 28.81
CA GLY A 52 15.25 -9.86 27.41
C GLY A 52 14.28 -10.52 26.42
N ILE A 53 13.63 -11.62 26.81
CA ILE A 53 12.58 -12.24 25.99
C ILE A 53 11.35 -11.34 25.86
N ASN A 54 10.93 -10.68 26.95
CA ASN A 54 9.77 -9.79 26.91
C ASN A 54 10.00 -8.56 26.02
N ASP A 55 11.22 -8.01 26.00
CA ASP A 55 11.58 -6.92 25.09
C ASP A 55 11.43 -7.36 23.63
N LEU A 56 11.99 -8.53 23.28
CA LEU A 56 11.90 -9.08 21.93
C LEU A 56 10.44 -9.36 21.51
N ILE A 57 9.63 -9.90 22.42
CA ILE A 57 8.20 -10.13 22.19
C ILE A 57 7.46 -8.81 21.96
N THR A 58 7.80 -7.77 22.73
CA THR A 58 7.20 -6.45 22.60
C THR A 58 7.48 -5.84 21.22
N THR A 59 8.73 -5.94 20.74
CA THR A 59 9.08 -5.50 19.38
C THR A 59 8.35 -6.32 18.31
N ILE A 60 8.31 -7.66 18.42
CA ILE A 60 7.56 -8.52 17.48
C ILE A 60 6.10 -8.11 17.39
N ASN A 61 5.45 -7.90 18.54
CA ASN A 61 4.04 -7.55 18.58
C ASN A 61 3.78 -6.18 17.94
N THR A 62 4.70 -5.24 18.15
CA THR A 62 4.65 -3.92 17.50
C THR A 62 4.79 -4.04 15.99
N ASN A 63 5.79 -4.78 15.51
CA ASN A 63 6.02 -5.00 14.08
C ASN A 63 4.82 -5.70 13.41
N SER A 64 4.26 -6.73 14.07
CA SER A 64 3.08 -7.46 13.59
C SER A 64 1.85 -6.54 13.44
N LYS A 65 1.63 -5.65 14.41
CA LYS A 65 0.58 -4.64 14.34
C LYS A 65 0.80 -3.69 13.16
N GLU A 66 2.01 -3.16 12.99
CA GLU A 66 2.33 -2.24 11.89
C GLU A 66 2.14 -2.91 10.51
N VAL A 67 2.52 -4.18 10.36
CA VAL A 67 2.25 -4.96 9.13
C VAL A 67 0.75 -5.07 8.87
N THR A 68 -0.03 -5.39 9.91
CA THR A 68 -1.49 -5.47 9.80
C THR A 68 -2.11 -4.14 9.35
N ASP A 69 -1.61 -3.03 9.88
CA ASP A 69 -2.09 -1.69 9.54
C ASP A 69 -1.71 -1.29 8.10
N VAL A 70 -0.52 -1.68 7.61
CA VAL A 70 -0.15 -1.52 6.19
C VAL A 70 -1.07 -2.32 5.28
N ILE A 71 -1.41 -3.56 5.63
CA ILE A 71 -2.33 -4.40 4.81
C ILE A 71 -3.70 -3.73 4.69
N LYS A 72 -4.27 -3.26 5.81
CA LYS A 72 -5.56 -2.56 5.82
C LYS A 72 -5.51 -1.29 4.98
N MET A 73 -4.47 -0.48 5.15
CA MET A 73 -4.24 0.73 4.34
C MET A 73 -4.27 0.42 2.84
N LEU A 74 -3.58 -0.64 2.42
CA LEU A 74 -3.51 -1.02 1.00
C LEU A 74 -4.85 -1.55 0.47
N GLN A 75 -5.62 -2.27 1.30
CA GLN A 75 -6.97 -2.70 0.95
C GLN A 75 -7.90 -1.50 0.74
N ASP A 76 -7.88 -0.53 1.65
CA ASP A 76 -8.68 0.68 1.56
C ASP A 76 -8.29 1.53 0.35
N PHE A 77 -6.97 1.66 0.11
CA PHE A 77 -6.46 2.39 -1.05
C PHE A 77 -6.87 1.74 -2.36
N LYS A 78 -6.80 0.40 -2.45
CA LYS A 78 -7.28 -0.37 -3.61
C LYS A 78 -8.78 -0.12 -3.85
N GLY A 79 -9.60 -0.12 -2.79
CA GLY A 79 -11.03 0.19 -2.90
C GLY A 79 -11.29 1.58 -3.47
N LYS A 80 -10.57 2.60 -2.97
CA LYS A 80 -10.64 3.98 -3.48
C LYS A 80 -10.18 4.11 -4.93
N LEU A 81 -9.14 3.39 -5.33
CA LEU A 81 -8.68 3.37 -6.72
C LEU A 81 -9.75 2.81 -7.66
N TYR A 82 -10.36 1.69 -7.28
CA TYR A 82 -11.41 1.04 -8.05
C TYR A 82 -12.62 1.95 -8.23
N GLN A 83 -13.10 2.53 -7.12
CA GLN A 83 -14.25 3.44 -7.15
C GLN A 83 -13.97 4.66 -8.04
N ASN A 84 -12.86 5.36 -7.81
CA ASN A 84 -12.50 6.54 -8.58
C ASN A 84 -12.30 6.26 -10.08
N SER A 85 -11.74 5.10 -10.43
CA SER A 85 -11.57 4.71 -11.84
C SER A 85 -12.91 4.38 -12.49
N THR A 86 -13.80 3.72 -11.76
CA THR A 86 -15.16 3.38 -12.22
C THR A 86 -15.98 4.64 -12.43
N ASP A 87 -15.98 5.55 -11.45
CA ASP A 87 -16.71 6.82 -11.55
C ASP A 87 -16.19 7.69 -12.69
N PHE A 88 -14.86 7.76 -12.85
CA PHE A 88 -14.28 8.48 -13.99
C PHE A 88 -14.73 7.88 -15.32
N LYS A 89 -14.69 6.56 -15.47
CA LYS A 89 -15.17 5.87 -16.67
C LYS A 89 -16.66 6.13 -16.92
N ASN A 90 -17.49 6.06 -15.88
CA ASN A 90 -18.93 6.30 -15.98
C ASN A 90 -19.25 7.75 -16.33
N ASN A 91 -18.48 8.72 -15.83
CA ASN A 91 -18.67 10.12 -16.19
C ASN A 91 -18.30 10.39 -17.66
N VAL A 92 -17.24 9.75 -18.16
CA VAL A 92 -16.76 9.93 -19.54
C VAL A 92 -17.62 9.18 -20.55
N GLY A 93 -17.91 7.91 -20.29
CA GLY A 93 -18.61 7.02 -21.22
C GLY A 93 -20.10 6.84 -20.92
N GLY A 94 -20.54 7.07 -19.69
CA GLY A 94 -21.85 6.66 -19.17
C GLY A 94 -21.77 5.28 -18.49
N PRO A 95 -22.69 4.94 -17.57
CA PRO A 95 -22.69 3.65 -16.86
C PRO A 95 -22.82 2.42 -17.77
N ASP A 96 -23.48 2.56 -18.91
CA ASP A 96 -23.65 1.56 -19.96
C ASP A 96 -22.73 1.80 -21.17
N GLY A 97 -21.77 2.73 -21.02
CA GLY A 97 -20.93 3.20 -22.12
C GLY A 97 -21.65 4.10 -23.13
N LYS A 98 -22.86 4.59 -22.79
CA LYS A 98 -23.63 5.54 -23.59
C LYS A 98 -24.03 6.76 -22.76
N GLY A 99 -24.15 7.92 -23.40
CA GLY A 99 -24.71 9.11 -22.75
C GLY A 99 -23.80 9.84 -21.75
N GLY A 100 -22.54 9.41 -21.56
CA GLY A 100 -21.53 10.19 -20.83
C GLY A 100 -21.03 11.41 -21.62
N LEU A 101 -20.00 12.09 -21.09
CA LEU A 101 -19.39 13.27 -21.73
C LEU A 101 -19.06 13.05 -23.23
N THR A 102 -18.58 11.87 -23.59
CA THR A 102 -18.24 11.51 -24.97
C THR A 102 -19.46 11.62 -25.89
N ALA A 103 -20.64 11.18 -25.44
CA ALA A 103 -21.86 11.25 -26.22
C ALA A 103 -22.37 12.69 -26.36
N ILE A 104 -22.25 13.51 -25.30
CA ILE A 104 -22.59 14.94 -25.34
C ILE A 104 -21.73 15.66 -26.37
N LEU A 105 -20.42 15.41 -26.33
CA LEU A 105 -19.45 16.01 -27.24
C LEU A 105 -19.62 15.51 -28.68
N ALA A 106 -19.92 14.23 -28.90
CA ALA A 106 -20.18 13.69 -30.23
C ALA A 106 -21.42 14.32 -30.88
N GLY A 107 -22.44 14.69 -30.08
CA GLY A 107 -23.59 15.46 -30.55
C GLY A 107 -23.25 16.88 -31.01
N GLN A 108 -22.08 17.42 -30.60
CA GLN A 108 -21.58 18.73 -31.02
C GLN A 108 -20.50 18.64 -32.11
N GLN A 109 -19.68 17.59 -32.10
CA GLN A 109 -18.57 17.37 -33.01
C GLN A 109 -18.36 15.87 -33.28
N ALA A 110 -18.69 15.42 -34.49
CA ALA A 110 -18.73 14.00 -34.85
C ALA A 110 -17.35 13.29 -34.86
N THR A 111 -16.22 14.01 -34.87
CA THR A 111 -14.87 13.44 -34.95
C THR A 111 -14.33 12.94 -33.60
N ILE A 112 -14.97 13.28 -32.48
CA ILE A 112 -14.48 12.99 -31.12
C ILE A 112 -14.37 11.48 -30.83
N PRO A 113 -15.36 10.63 -31.18
CA PRO A 113 -15.24 9.18 -30.98
C PRO A 113 -14.05 8.54 -31.72
N GLN A 114 -13.74 9.03 -32.94
CA GLN A 114 -12.62 8.51 -33.72
C GLN A 114 -11.27 8.84 -33.06
N LEU A 115 -11.08 10.08 -32.60
CA LEU A 115 -9.88 10.49 -31.88
C LEU A 115 -9.69 9.72 -30.58
N GLN A 116 -10.78 9.41 -29.85
CA GLN A 116 -10.70 8.57 -28.67
C GLN A 116 -10.19 7.16 -29.00
N ALA A 117 -10.74 6.54 -30.05
CA ALA A 117 -10.32 5.21 -30.50
C ALA A 117 -8.83 5.18 -30.90
N GLU A 118 -8.36 6.21 -31.61
CA GLU A 118 -6.95 6.36 -31.97
C GLU A 118 -6.04 6.46 -30.74
N ILE A 119 -6.42 7.24 -29.73
CA ILE A 119 -5.67 7.35 -28.46
C ILE A 119 -5.63 6.02 -27.71
N GLU A 120 -6.75 5.30 -27.63
CA GLU A 120 -6.81 4.00 -26.96
C GLU A 120 -5.94 2.95 -27.68
N GLN A 121 -5.92 2.95 -29.01
CA GLN A 121 -5.06 2.08 -29.82
C GLN A 121 -3.56 2.40 -29.64
N LEU A 122 -3.19 3.67 -29.54
CA LEU A 122 -1.81 4.06 -29.26
C LEU A 122 -1.35 3.63 -27.86
N ARG A 123 -2.27 3.60 -26.88
CA ARG A 123 -1.96 3.16 -25.51
C ARG A 123 -1.84 1.64 -25.37
N SER A 124 -2.44 0.85 -26.25
CA SER A 124 -2.36 -0.62 -26.21
C SER A 124 -1.13 -1.19 -26.91
N THR A 125 -0.39 -0.35 -27.63
CA THR A 125 0.83 -0.72 -28.36
C THR A 125 2.13 -0.33 -27.64
N GLN A 126 2.01 0.28 -26.45
CA GLN A 126 3.10 0.60 -25.52
C GLN A 126 3.08 -0.36 -24.34
#